data_AF-A0A2J6S6E9-F1
#
_entry.id   AF-A0A2J6S6E9-F1
#
_cell.length_a   1.000
_cell.length_b   1.000
_cell.length_c   1.000
_cell.angle_alpha   90.00
_cell.angle_beta   90.00
_cell.angle_gamma   90.00
#
_symmetry.space_group_name_H-M   'P 1'
#
loop_
_entity.id
_entity.type
_entity.pdbx_description
1 polymer ?
#
loop_
_entity_poly.entity_id
_entity_poly.type
_entity_poly.pdbx_seq_one_letter_code
_entity_poly.pdbx_strand_id
1 'polypeptide(L)'
;MARLTHPCCASPRVSLSAVKFRLAWTISTPLLNRKASQPRSFAPRNTINMNTFFAVDLNNEAIQLERAGKFPEAEAKYLEALRMKLGDPNPNYTSIGVTQNALGELYLLMAELEKAEEMLQAATCSRSGLNDFDAACTRDNLGRLWEMKGDFSKSRELRAEYPDKMICSYFDCPKSNVNQFSNHNELKKCARCFCVFYCNQQCQKKDWKRHKAFCRAAE
;
A
#
# COMPACT_ATOMS: atom_id res chain seq x y z
N MET A 1 9.28 17.96 22.35
CA MET A 1 9.88 17.27 21.18
C MET A 1 8.86 17.26 20.06
N ALA A 2 9.07 18.06 19.02
CA ALA A 2 8.15 18.20 17.90
C ALA A 2 8.13 16.89 17.08
N ARG A 3 6.95 16.30 16.88
CA ARG A 3 6.78 15.23 15.90
C ARG A 3 6.96 15.87 14.53
N LEU A 4 7.99 15.44 13.81
CA LEU A 4 8.18 15.78 12.39
C LEU A 4 7.00 15.20 11.62
N THR A 5 5.93 15.97 11.44
CA THR A 5 4.85 15.64 10.51
C THR A 5 5.41 15.82 9.11
N HIS A 6 5.63 14.72 8.38
CA HIS A 6 5.99 14.80 6.97
C HIS A 6 4.91 15.61 6.22
N PRO A 7 5.28 16.46 5.23
CA PRO A 7 4.33 17.31 4.49
C PRO A 7 3.17 16.57 3.82
N CYS A 8 3.28 15.25 3.63
CA CYS A 8 2.23 14.39 3.06
C CYS A 8 1.01 14.22 3.99
N CYS A 9 1.14 14.54 5.29
CA CYS A 9 0.02 14.52 6.25
C CYS A 9 -0.93 15.72 6.16
N ALA A 10 -0.75 16.63 5.19
CA ALA A 10 -1.59 17.81 4.99
C ALA A 10 -2.77 17.60 4.01
N SER A 11 -2.88 16.44 3.35
CA SER A 11 -4.11 16.08 2.64
C SER A 11 -5.17 15.66 3.66
N PRO A 12 -6.48 15.90 3.41
CA PRO A 12 -7.50 15.56 4.37
C PRO A 12 -7.37 14.06 4.64
N ARG A 13 -7.46 13.66 5.92
CA ARG A 13 -7.63 12.26 6.34
C ARG A 13 -8.39 11.54 5.24
N VAL A 14 -7.92 10.38 4.78
CA VAL A 14 -8.72 9.47 3.95
C VAL A 14 -10.00 9.22 4.73
N SER A 15 -10.94 10.11 4.48
CA SER A 15 -12.26 10.16 5.04
C SER A 15 -12.97 9.10 4.24
N LEU A 16 -13.82 8.32 4.89
CA LEU A 16 -14.72 7.36 4.24
C LEU A 16 -15.50 7.97 3.05
N SER A 17 -15.48 9.30 2.88
CA SER A 17 -16.01 10.05 1.74
C SER A 17 -15.15 10.11 0.47
N ALA A 18 -13.83 9.89 0.52
CA ALA A 18 -12.94 10.01 -0.66
C ALA A 18 -12.96 8.76 -1.54
N VAL A 19 -13.13 7.58 -0.93
CA VAL A 19 -13.54 6.37 -1.65
C VAL A 19 -15.01 6.55 -1.99
N LYS A 20 -15.34 6.98 -3.21
CA LYS A 20 -16.73 7.03 -3.71
C LYS A 20 -17.32 5.63 -3.72
N PHE A 21 -17.83 5.19 -2.57
CA PHE A 21 -18.70 4.04 -2.43
C PHE A 21 -20.03 4.38 -3.12
N ARG A 22 -20.19 3.94 -4.37
CA ARG A 22 -21.49 3.98 -5.05
C ARG A 22 -22.33 2.77 -4.61
N LEU A 23 -22.70 2.73 -3.34
CA LEU A 23 -23.78 1.88 -2.83
C LEU A 23 -24.64 2.75 -1.90
N ALA A 24 -25.81 3.10 -2.40
CA ALA A 24 -26.81 3.90 -1.71
C ALA A 24 -27.20 3.25 -0.38
N TRP A 25 -27.06 4.00 0.72
CA TRP A 25 -27.78 3.68 1.97
C TRP A 25 -28.32 4.97 2.58
N THR A 26 -29.58 5.25 2.26
CA THR A 26 -30.47 6.04 3.09
C THR A 26 -30.77 5.26 4.36
N ILE A 27 -30.34 5.77 5.53
CA ILE A 27 -30.89 5.32 6.81
C ILE A 27 -31.45 6.55 7.50
N SER A 28 -32.77 6.64 7.51
CA SER A 28 -33.53 7.53 8.39
C SER A 28 -33.23 7.18 9.85
N THR A 29 -32.68 8.11 10.61
CA THR A 29 -32.64 8.03 12.08
C THR A 29 -33.82 8.80 12.67
N PRO A 30 -34.70 8.18 13.49
CA PRO A 30 -35.47 8.94 14.46
C PRO A 30 -34.65 9.13 15.74
N LEU A 31 -34.69 10.36 16.24
CA LEU A 31 -34.14 10.79 17.52
C LEU A 31 -34.81 10.04 18.68
N LEU A 32 -34.02 9.36 19.51
CA LEU A 32 -34.46 8.99 20.87
C LEU A 32 -33.44 9.47 21.89
N ASN A 33 -33.85 10.56 22.54
CA ASN A 33 -33.25 11.17 23.70
C ASN A 33 -33.60 10.30 24.93
N ARG A 34 -32.61 9.78 25.66
CA ARG A 34 -32.78 9.37 27.07
C ARG A 34 -31.45 9.41 27.81
N LYS A 35 -31.39 10.29 28.80
CA LYS A 35 -30.35 10.37 29.83
C LYS A 35 -30.31 9.05 30.63
N ALA A 36 -29.14 8.43 30.76
CA ALA A 36 -28.88 7.42 31.78
C ALA A 36 -27.39 7.47 32.18
N SER A 37 -27.17 7.64 33.48
CA SER A 37 -25.89 7.61 34.19
C SER A 37 -25.12 6.30 33.95
N GLN A 38 -23.87 6.40 33.50
CA GLN A 38 -22.98 5.24 33.29
C GLN A 38 -22.35 4.78 34.62
N PRO A 39 -22.36 3.48 34.95
CA PRO A 39 -21.33 2.92 35.82
C PRO A 39 -20.05 2.68 34.99
N ARG A 40 -18.89 3.09 35.53
CA ARG A 40 -17.56 2.79 34.96
C ARG A 40 -17.33 1.28 34.98
N SER A 41 -17.53 0.61 33.86
CA SER A 41 -16.98 -0.72 33.65
C SER A 41 -15.52 -0.60 33.18
N PHE A 42 -14.62 -1.16 33.97
CA PHE A 42 -13.26 -1.45 33.53
C PHE A 42 -13.33 -2.52 32.43
N ALA A 43 -13.19 -2.13 31.16
CA ALA A 43 -12.98 -3.08 30.08
C ALA A 43 -11.60 -3.75 30.26
N PRO A 44 -11.50 -5.09 30.21
CA PRO A 44 -10.22 -5.77 30.39
C PRO A 44 -9.27 -5.44 29.22
N ARG A 45 -8.03 -5.08 29.57
CA ARG A 45 -7.00 -4.53 28.68
C ARG A 45 -6.37 -5.57 27.73
N ASN A 46 -7.06 -6.64 27.38
CA ASN A 46 -6.48 -7.70 26.55
C ASN A 46 -7.51 -8.58 25.80
N THR A 47 -8.52 -7.97 25.20
CA THR A 47 -9.20 -8.62 24.06
C THR A 47 -8.30 -8.50 22.86
N ILE A 48 -7.59 -9.57 22.49
CA ILE A 48 -7.08 -9.73 21.11
C ILE A 48 -8.29 -9.49 20.21
N ASN A 49 -8.29 -8.37 19.50
CA ASN A 49 -9.46 -7.92 18.77
C ASN A 49 -9.72 -8.92 17.64
N MET A 50 -10.77 -9.74 17.75
CA MET A 50 -11.18 -10.70 16.74
C MET A 50 -11.24 -10.05 15.34
N ASN A 51 -11.60 -8.76 15.28
CA ASN A 51 -11.65 -8.00 14.03
C ASN A 51 -10.29 -7.90 13.34
N THR A 52 -9.16 -7.87 14.07
CA THR A 52 -7.83 -7.81 13.46
C THR A 52 -7.49 -9.12 12.75
N PHE A 53 -7.86 -10.28 13.32
CA PHE A 53 -7.61 -11.58 12.70
C PHE A 53 -8.45 -11.76 11.41
N PHE A 54 -9.75 -11.47 11.49
CA PHE A 54 -10.62 -11.47 10.30
C PHE A 54 -10.12 -10.54 9.19
N ALA A 55 -9.59 -9.37 9.54
CA ALA A 55 -9.02 -8.45 8.55
C ALA A 55 -7.74 -8.99 7.88
N VAL A 56 -6.95 -9.81 8.58
CA VAL A 56 -5.78 -10.49 7.99
C VAL A 56 -6.25 -11.59 7.02
N ASP A 57 -7.27 -12.36 7.39
CA ASP A 57 -7.83 -13.41 6.53
C ASP A 57 -8.41 -12.82 5.23
N LEU A 58 -9.16 -11.72 5.33
CA LEU A 58 -9.66 -10.99 4.16
C LEU A 58 -8.53 -10.50 3.25
N ASN A 59 -7.44 -10.01 3.84
CA ASN A 59 -6.27 -9.56 3.07
C ASN A 59 -5.59 -10.74 2.35
N ASN A 60 -5.51 -11.90 3.00
CA ASN A 60 -4.96 -13.12 2.39
C ASN A 60 -5.86 -13.65 1.27
N GLU A 61 -7.19 -13.63 1.46
CA GLU A 61 -8.17 -13.98 0.42
C GLU A 61 -8.04 -13.07 -0.79
N ALA A 62 -7.89 -11.76 -0.56
CA ALA A 62 -7.67 -10.77 -1.62
C ALA A 62 -6.42 -11.07 -2.45
N ILE A 63 -5.30 -11.45 -1.82
CA ILE A 63 -4.07 -11.86 -2.52
C ILE A 63 -4.33 -13.08 -3.42
N GLN A 64 -5.12 -14.06 -2.96
CA GLN A 64 -5.44 -15.23 -3.79
C GLN A 64 -6.31 -14.85 -5.00
N LEU A 65 -7.30 -13.98 -4.79
CA LEU A 65 -8.18 -13.47 -5.86
C LEU A 65 -7.38 -12.65 -6.88
N GLU A 66 -6.47 -11.81 -6.42
CA GLU A 66 -5.55 -11.03 -7.25
C GLU A 66 -4.68 -11.94 -8.12
N ARG A 67 -4.05 -12.97 -7.52
CA ARG A 67 -3.25 -13.97 -8.26
C ARG A 67 -4.07 -14.76 -9.28
N ALA A 68 -5.37 -14.94 -9.02
CA ALA A 68 -6.31 -15.54 -9.96
C ALA A 68 -6.83 -14.56 -11.03
N GLY A 69 -6.41 -13.29 -11.01
CA GLY A 69 -6.83 -12.25 -11.95
C GLY A 69 -8.23 -11.68 -11.68
N LYS A 70 -8.84 -11.98 -10.53
CA LYS A 70 -10.18 -11.54 -10.15
C LYS A 70 -10.14 -10.21 -9.42
N PHE A 71 -9.69 -9.17 -10.11
CA PHE A 71 -9.35 -7.90 -9.48
C PHE A 71 -10.51 -7.20 -8.75
N PRO A 72 -11.74 -7.13 -9.27
CA PRO A 72 -12.86 -6.50 -8.55
C PRO A 72 -13.20 -7.18 -7.23
N GLU A 73 -13.05 -8.51 -7.18
CA GLU A 73 -13.31 -9.30 -5.98
C GLU A 73 -12.19 -9.12 -4.95
N ALA A 74 -10.93 -9.06 -5.42
CA ALA A 74 -9.79 -8.73 -4.58
C ALA A 74 -9.92 -7.31 -3.98
N GLU A 75 -10.34 -6.33 -4.78
CA GLU A 75 -10.57 -4.94 -4.34
C GLU A 75 -11.59 -4.91 -3.20
N ALA A 76 -12.73 -5.59 -3.37
CA ALA A 76 -13.77 -5.65 -2.34
C ALA A 76 -13.23 -6.21 -1.01
N LYS A 77 -12.43 -7.28 -1.06
CA LYS A 77 -11.83 -7.92 0.12
C LYS A 77 -10.78 -7.04 0.80
N TYR A 78 -9.91 -6.39 0.04
CA TYR A 78 -8.96 -5.45 0.60
C TYR A 78 -9.64 -4.22 1.23
N LEU A 79 -10.66 -3.66 0.59
CA LEU A 79 -11.42 -2.53 1.14
C LEU A 79 -12.16 -2.91 2.43
N GLU A 80 -12.71 -4.13 2.50
CA GLU A 80 -13.32 -4.65 3.72
C GLU A 80 -12.29 -4.80 4.84
N ALA A 81 -11.13 -5.40 4.56
CA ALA A 81 -10.03 -5.52 5.51
C ALA A 81 -9.57 -4.13 6.02
N LEU A 82 -9.41 -3.17 5.11
CA LEU A 82 -9.01 -1.80 5.44
C LEU A 82 -10.04 -1.11 6.35
N ARG A 83 -11.33 -1.26 6.04
CA ARG A 83 -12.44 -0.73 6.86
C ARG A 83 -12.40 -1.30 8.28
N MET A 84 -12.16 -2.60 8.43
CA MET A 84 -12.06 -3.24 9.75
C MET A 84 -10.86 -2.73 10.54
N LYS A 85 -9.68 -2.63 9.90
CA LYS A 85 -8.46 -2.13 10.55
C LYS A 85 -8.57 -0.66 10.99
N LEU A 86 -9.22 0.18 10.18
CA LEU A 86 -9.45 1.60 10.50
C LEU A 86 -10.55 1.79 11.56
N GLY A 87 -11.51 0.87 11.64
CA GLY A 87 -12.57 0.87 12.64
C GLY A 87 -12.14 0.33 14.01
N ASP A 88 -10.92 -0.20 14.13
CA ASP A 88 -10.35 -0.64 15.40
C ASP A 88 -10.16 0.57 16.34
N PRO A 89 -10.61 0.53 17.60
CA PRO A 89 -10.34 1.58 18.58
C PRO A 89 -8.84 1.85 18.82
N ASN A 90 -7.98 0.86 18.54
CA ASN A 90 -6.53 0.96 18.64
C ASN A 90 -5.89 0.53 17.30
N PRO A 91 -5.96 1.38 16.26
CA PRO A 91 -5.55 1.00 14.92
C PRO A 91 -4.04 0.71 14.83
N ASN A 92 -3.69 -0.45 14.27
CA ASN A 92 -2.32 -0.78 13.92
C ASN A 92 -1.96 -0.22 12.53
N TYR A 93 -1.31 0.94 12.50
CA TYR A 93 -0.97 1.65 11.27
C TYR A 93 0.00 0.89 10.36
N THR A 94 0.89 0.05 10.89
CA THR A 94 1.74 -0.82 10.07
C THR A 94 0.90 -1.81 9.27
N SER A 95 -0.06 -2.47 9.93
CA SER A 95 -0.98 -3.41 9.26
C SER A 95 -1.94 -2.73 8.28
N ILE A 96 -2.35 -1.49 8.57
CA ILE A 96 -3.13 -0.64 7.65
C ILE A 96 -2.30 -0.33 6.40
N GLY A 97 -1.05 0.08 6.56
CA GLY A 97 -0.14 0.36 5.47
C GLY A 97 0.07 -0.84 4.54
N VAL A 98 0.11 -2.07 5.09
CA VAL A 98 0.21 -3.30 4.29
C VAL A 98 -0.98 -3.43 3.33
N THR A 99 -2.21 -3.27 3.84
CA THR A 99 -3.41 -3.35 2.99
C THR A 99 -3.49 -2.20 2.00
N GLN A 100 -3.12 -0.97 2.39
CA GLN A 100 -3.07 0.17 1.47
C GLN A 100 -2.06 -0.04 0.34
N ASN A 101 -0.88 -0.58 0.65
CA ASN A 101 0.12 -0.91 -0.38
C ASN A 101 -0.42 -1.96 -1.37
N ALA A 102 -1.10 -3.00 -0.86
CA ALA A 102 -1.67 -4.05 -1.69
C ALA A 102 -2.81 -3.53 -2.59
N LEU A 103 -3.69 -2.66 -2.08
CA LEU A 103 -4.67 -1.94 -2.91
C LEU A 103 -3.99 -1.09 -3.98
N GLY A 104 -2.93 -0.37 -3.61
CA GLY A 104 -2.14 0.42 -4.56
C GLY A 104 -1.59 -0.42 -5.71
N GLU A 105 -1.03 -1.59 -5.39
CA GLU A 105 -0.53 -2.55 -6.38
C GLU A 105 -1.66 -3.10 -7.27
N LEU A 106 -2.79 -3.49 -6.68
CA LEU A 106 -3.97 -3.95 -7.42
C LEU A 106 -4.46 -2.89 -8.42
N TYR A 107 -4.52 -1.62 -8.00
CA TYR A 107 -4.89 -0.51 -8.88
C TYR A 107 -3.87 -0.27 -10.00
N LEU A 108 -2.57 -0.50 -9.76
CA LEU A 108 -1.55 -0.49 -10.83
C LEU A 108 -1.75 -1.62 -11.84
N LEU A 109 -2.23 -2.80 -11.40
CA LEU A 109 -2.57 -3.91 -12.30
C LEU A 109 -3.81 -3.59 -13.16
N MET A 110 -4.77 -2.86 -12.61
CA MET A 110 -5.98 -2.38 -13.31
C MET A 110 -5.76 -1.10 -14.12
N ALA A 111 -4.55 -0.50 -14.05
CA ALA A 111 -4.21 0.79 -14.65
C ALA A 111 -5.04 1.98 -14.14
N GLU A 112 -5.59 1.89 -12.93
CA GLU A 112 -6.31 2.98 -12.25
C GLU A 112 -5.34 3.86 -11.45
N LEU A 113 -4.60 4.71 -12.15
CA LEU A 113 -3.42 5.41 -11.59
C LEU A 113 -3.76 6.38 -10.45
N GLU A 114 -4.93 7.03 -10.50
CA GLU A 114 -5.37 7.97 -9.47
C GLU A 114 -5.65 7.25 -8.15
N LYS A 115 -6.36 6.10 -8.20
CA LYS A 115 -6.61 5.28 -7.00
C LYS A 115 -5.32 4.65 -6.47
N ALA A 116 -4.43 4.21 -7.37
CA ALA A 116 -3.12 3.69 -6.98
C ALA A 116 -2.31 4.74 -6.23
N GLU A 117 -2.27 5.97 -6.73
CA GLU A 117 -1.58 7.08 -6.06
C GLU A 117 -2.13 7.35 -4.66
N GLU A 118 -3.45 7.45 -4.53
CA GLU A 118 -4.10 7.69 -3.24
C GLU A 118 -3.70 6.63 -2.21
N MET A 119 -3.78 5.35 -2.59
CA MET A 119 -3.49 4.25 -1.68
C MET A 119 -2.00 4.15 -1.33
N LEU A 120 -1.10 4.34 -2.30
CA LEU A 120 0.35 4.28 -2.05
C LEU A 120 0.86 5.47 -1.25
N GLN A 121 0.29 6.67 -1.43
CA GLN A 121 0.59 7.82 -0.57
C GLN A 121 0.06 7.58 0.84
N ALA A 122 -1.16 7.06 0.99
CA ALA A 122 -1.71 6.69 2.29
C ALA A 122 -0.87 5.62 2.99
N ALA A 123 -0.36 4.64 2.26
CA ALA A 123 0.54 3.60 2.78
C ALA A 123 1.88 4.18 3.28
N THR A 124 2.43 5.18 2.58
CA THR A 124 3.61 5.94 3.03
C THR A 124 3.32 6.70 4.32
N CYS A 125 2.17 7.36 4.43
CA CYS A 125 1.74 8.07 5.63
C CYS A 125 1.55 7.14 6.84
N SER A 126 0.88 6.00 6.65
CA SER A 126 0.67 4.98 7.69
C SER A 126 1.98 4.39 8.22
N ARG A 127 3.05 4.44 7.42
CA ARG A 127 4.40 4.00 7.78
C ARG A 127 5.38 5.15 8.01
N SER A 128 4.89 6.37 8.25
CA SER A 128 5.76 7.55 8.42
C SER A 128 6.82 7.32 9.51
N GLY A 129 8.09 7.54 9.15
CA GLY A 129 9.25 7.31 10.03
C GLY A 129 9.78 5.87 10.04
N LEU A 130 9.12 4.92 9.36
CA LEU A 130 9.64 3.58 9.13
C LEU A 130 10.40 3.55 7.80
N ASN A 131 11.59 2.96 7.86
CA ASN A 131 12.40 2.62 6.67
C ASN A 131 12.66 1.11 6.69
N ASP A 132 11.59 0.34 6.84
CA ASP A 132 11.59 -1.12 6.82
C ASP A 132 11.37 -1.65 5.40
N PHE A 133 11.30 -2.98 5.27
CA PHE A 133 11.20 -3.63 3.97
C PHE A 133 9.88 -3.27 3.27
N ASP A 134 8.78 -3.20 4.01
CA ASP A 134 7.48 -2.81 3.50
C ASP A 134 7.46 -1.36 2.99
N ALA A 135 8.14 -0.44 3.68
CA ALA A 135 8.32 0.93 3.19
C ALA A 135 9.07 0.95 1.85
N ALA A 136 10.11 0.12 1.67
CA ALA A 136 10.81 0.00 0.40
C ALA A 136 9.92 -0.60 -0.71
N CYS A 137 9.04 -1.55 -0.40
CA CYS A 137 8.01 -2.05 -1.33
C CYS A 137 7.06 -0.95 -1.77
N THR A 138 6.55 -0.13 -0.85
CA THR A 138 5.69 1.02 -1.19
C THR A 138 6.40 2.04 -2.05
N ARG A 139 7.68 2.34 -1.79
CA ARG A 139 8.48 3.23 -2.66
C ARG A 139 8.68 2.64 -4.06
N ASP A 140 8.92 1.33 -4.19
CA ASP A 140 9.05 0.69 -5.51
C ASP A 140 7.73 0.75 -6.30
N ASN A 141 6.60 0.53 -5.63
CA ASN A 141 5.27 0.66 -6.22
C ASN A 141 4.96 2.12 -6.63
N LEU A 142 5.36 3.11 -5.82
CA LEU A 142 5.29 4.52 -6.22
C LEU A 142 6.19 4.80 -7.43
N GLY A 143 7.40 4.24 -7.48
CA GLY A 143 8.26 4.31 -8.66
C GLY A 143 7.55 3.78 -9.91
N ARG A 144 6.87 2.64 -9.79
CA ARG A 144 6.09 2.03 -10.87
C ARG A 144 4.92 2.93 -11.31
N LEU A 145 4.21 3.54 -10.36
CA LEU A 145 3.16 4.52 -10.66
C LEU A 145 3.69 5.67 -11.52
N TRP A 146 4.84 6.24 -11.15
CA TRP A 146 5.43 7.36 -11.90
C TRP A 146 5.95 6.93 -13.28
N GLU A 147 6.47 5.71 -13.43
CA GLU A 147 6.76 5.14 -14.77
C GLU A 147 5.50 5.06 -15.64
N MET A 148 4.37 4.60 -15.07
CA MET A 148 3.11 4.51 -15.80
C MET A 148 2.54 5.88 -16.17
N LYS A 149 2.81 6.91 -15.35
CA LYS A 149 2.51 8.32 -15.65
C LYS A 149 3.49 8.98 -16.62
N GLY A 150 4.62 8.33 -16.93
CA GLY A 150 5.66 8.84 -17.82
C GLY A 150 6.71 9.73 -17.14
N ASP A 151 6.67 9.91 -15.83
CA ASP A 151 7.67 10.66 -15.07
C ASP A 151 8.80 9.74 -14.59
N PHE A 152 9.74 9.52 -15.50
CA PHE A 152 10.87 8.62 -15.30
C PHE A 152 11.90 9.16 -14.29
N SER A 153 12.08 10.49 -14.21
CA SER A 153 13.00 11.09 -13.23
C SER A 153 12.50 10.85 -11.82
N LYS A 154 11.23 11.19 -11.56
CA LYS A 154 10.62 11.01 -10.25
C LYS A 154 10.56 9.56 -9.82
N SER A 155 10.27 8.65 -10.75
CA SER A 155 10.34 7.20 -10.51
C SER A 155 11.73 6.79 -9.99
N ARG A 156 12.80 7.25 -10.65
CA ARG A 156 14.18 6.89 -10.31
C ARG A 156 14.59 7.45 -8.96
N GLU A 157 14.30 8.73 -8.74
CA GLU A 157 14.57 9.43 -7.47
C GLU A 157 13.88 8.72 -6.30
N LEU A 158 12.58 8.42 -6.42
CA LEU A 158 11.82 7.75 -5.35
C LEU A 158 12.37 6.37 -5.01
N ARG A 159 12.77 5.57 -6.01
CA ARG A 159 13.37 4.25 -5.75
C ARG A 159 14.74 4.37 -5.09
N ALA A 160 15.54 5.34 -5.52
CA ALA A 160 16.91 5.55 -5.03
C ALA A 160 17.01 6.40 -3.75
N GLU A 161 15.89 6.93 -3.23
CA GLU A 161 15.85 7.79 -2.03
C GLU A 161 16.62 7.22 -0.84
N TYR A 162 16.49 5.91 -0.61
CA TYR A 162 17.25 5.18 0.41
C TYR A 162 18.16 4.14 -0.27
N PRO A 163 19.39 4.53 -0.65
CA PRO A 163 20.26 3.70 -1.49
C PRO A 163 20.70 2.41 -0.80
N ASP A 164 20.71 2.34 0.53
CA ASP A 164 21.05 1.12 1.28
C ASP A 164 19.85 0.21 1.58
N LYS A 165 18.63 0.67 1.26
CA LYS A 165 17.36 0.00 1.54
C LYS A 165 16.48 -0.08 0.30
N MET A 166 17.10 -0.46 -0.80
CA MET A 166 16.42 -0.72 -2.06
C MET A 166 15.97 -2.18 -2.13
N ILE A 167 15.08 -2.47 -3.07
CA ILE A 167 14.61 -3.83 -3.35
C ILE A 167 14.69 -4.13 -4.84
N CYS A 168 14.58 -5.40 -5.19
CA CYS A 168 14.37 -5.82 -6.56
C CYS A 168 12.93 -5.48 -6.96
N SER A 169 12.73 -4.82 -8.10
CA SER A 169 11.37 -4.50 -8.61
C SER A 169 10.64 -5.71 -9.23
N TYR A 170 11.27 -6.90 -9.21
CA TYR A 170 10.60 -8.15 -9.57
C TYR A 170 9.97 -8.73 -8.31
N PHE A 171 8.64 -8.82 -8.29
CA PHE A 171 7.85 -9.20 -7.13
C PHE A 171 8.28 -10.55 -6.52
N ASP A 172 8.40 -11.61 -7.33
CA ASP A 172 8.82 -12.93 -6.82
C ASP A 172 10.36 -13.10 -6.73
N CYS A 173 11.09 -12.00 -6.50
CA CYS A 173 12.53 -12.09 -6.27
C CYS A 173 12.79 -12.91 -4.99
N PRO A 174 13.68 -13.93 -5.02
CA PRO A 174 14.00 -14.72 -3.83
C PRO A 174 14.50 -13.87 -2.65
N LYS A 175 15.24 -12.78 -2.90
CA LYS A 175 15.67 -11.85 -1.85
C LYS A 175 14.48 -11.08 -1.26
N SER A 176 13.59 -10.58 -2.13
CA SER A 176 12.41 -9.84 -1.69
C SER A 176 11.44 -10.73 -0.88
N ASN A 177 11.30 -12.00 -1.25
CA ASN A 177 10.45 -12.97 -0.55
C ASN A 177 10.90 -13.27 0.90
N VAL A 178 12.17 -13.03 1.22
CA VAL A 178 12.72 -13.16 2.58
C VAL A 178 12.98 -11.80 3.23
N ASN A 179 12.35 -10.74 2.71
CA ASN A 179 12.48 -9.36 3.18
C ASN A 179 13.94 -8.86 3.25
N GLN A 180 14.79 -9.36 2.36
CA GLN A 180 16.20 -8.95 2.29
C GLN A 180 16.35 -7.71 1.43
N PHE A 181 16.86 -6.63 2.03
CA PHE A 181 17.26 -5.44 1.30
C PHE A 181 18.40 -5.71 0.31
N SER A 182 18.46 -4.88 -0.71
CA SER A 182 19.64 -4.67 -1.55
C SER A 182 20.05 -3.21 -1.47
N ASN A 183 21.26 -2.90 -1.90
CA ASN A 183 21.70 -1.51 -2.05
C ASN A 183 21.81 -1.11 -3.53
N HIS A 184 21.91 0.18 -3.77
CA HIS A 184 22.00 0.80 -5.09
C HIS A 184 23.17 0.23 -5.93
N ASN A 185 24.29 -0.11 -5.30
CA ASN A 185 25.47 -0.61 -5.98
C ASN A 185 25.36 -2.10 -6.35
N GLU A 186 24.58 -2.88 -5.60
CA GLU A 186 24.29 -4.29 -5.90
C GLU A 186 23.25 -4.47 -7.00
N LEU A 187 22.33 -3.51 -7.14
CA LEU A 187 21.23 -3.61 -8.09
C LEU A 187 21.64 -3.18 -9.49
N LYS A 188 21.23 -3.97 -10.48
CA LYS A 188 21.34 -3.63 -11.90
C LYS A 188 20.13 -2.83 -12.32
N LYS A 189 20.34 -1.66 -12.92
CA LYS A 189 19.28 -0.87 -13.55
C LYS A 189 18.92 -1.40 -14.93
N CYS A 190 17.66 -1.24 -15.34
CA CYS A 190 17.24 -1.49 -16.72
C CYS A 190 18.09 -0.65 -17.69
N ALA A 191 18.72 -1.28 -18.68
CA ALA A 191 19.63 -0.60 -19.61
C ALA A 191 18.93 0.38 -20.57
N ARG A 192 17.59 0.34 -20.66
CA ARG A 192 16.80 1.21 -21.55
C ARG A 192 16.25 2.43 -20.81
N CYS A 193 15.50 2.22 -19.72
CA CYS A 193 14.87 3.32 -18.99
C CYS A 193 15.71 3.84 -17.81
N PHE A 194 16.66 3.05 -17.32
CA PHE A 194 17.43 3.34 -16.10
C PHE A 194 16.60 3.60 -14.83
N CYS A 195 15.30 3.28 -14.84
CA CYS A 195 14.35 3.59 -13.75
C CYS A 195 14.06 2.42 -12.80
N VAL A 196 14.25 1.19 -13.28
CA VAL A 196 13.88 -0.03 -12.56
C VAL A 196 15.12 -0.82 -12.20
N PHE A 197 15.14 -1.40 -11.00
CA PHE A 197 16.31 -2.01 -10.39
C PHE A 197 16.08 -3.51 -10.13
N TYR A 198 17.08 -4.33 -10.44
CA TYR A 198 17.01 -5.78 -10.35
C TYR A 198 18.26 -6.35 -9.70
N CYS A 199 18.12 -7.36 -8.84
CA CYS A 199 19.29 -8.05 -8.27
C CYS A 199 20.15 -8.74 -9.34
N ASN A 200 19.54 -9.19 -10.43
CA ASN A 200 20.24 -9.87 -11.53
C ASN A 200 19.40 -9.88 -12.82
N GLN A 201 20.03 -10.34 -13.90
CA GLN A 201 19.39 -10.41 -15.23
C GLN A 201 18.20 -11.38 -15.26
N GLN A 202 18.18 -12.41 -14.41
CA GLN A 202 17.06 -13.36 -14.37
C GLN A 202 15.79 -12.69 -13.82
N CYS A 203 15.91 -11.88 -12.77
CA CYS A 203 14.81 -11.08 -12.24
C CYS A 203 14.28 -10.12 -13.30
N GLN A 204 15.16 -9.42 -14.02
CA GLN A 204 14.77 -8.55 -15.13
C GLN A 204 14.02 -9.32 -16.23
N LYS A 205 14.51 -10.50 -16.63
CA LYS A 205 13.86 -11.33 -17.67
C LYS A 205 12.47 -11.79 -17.26
N LYS A 206 12.29 -12.21 -16.00
CA LYS A 206 10.99 -12.64 -15.47
C LYS A 206 10.01 -11.46 -15.40
N ASP A 207 10.50 -10.32 -14.95
CA ASP A 207 9.69 -9.10 -14.82
C ASP A 207 9.37 -8.42 -16.17
N TRP A 208 10.12 -8.75 -17.22
CA TRP A 208 10.01 -8.09 -18.53
C TRP A 208 8.59 -8.05 -19.09
N LYS A 209 7.77 -9.09 -18.85
CA LYS A 209 6.38 -9.10 -19.30
C LYS A 209 5.58 -7.90 -18.76
N ARG A 210 5.82 -7.53 -17.50
CA ARG A 210 5.21 -6.39 -16.81
C ARG A 210 5.91 -5.08 -17.19
N HIS A 211 7.24 -5.06 -17.13
CA HIS A 211 8.01 -3.83 -17.30
C HIS A 211 8.03 -3.31 -18.75
N LYS A 212 8.03 -4.18 -19.77
CA LYS A 212 8.18 -3.77 -21.18
C LYS A 212 7.12 -2.78 -21.67
N ALA A 213 5.92 -2.81 -21.09
CA ALA A 213 4.81 -1.93 -21.47
C ALA A 213 5.10 -0.46 -21.14
N PHE A 214 5.92 -0.20 -20.12
CA PHE A 214 6.20 1.15 -19.62
C PHE A 214 7.68 1.55 -19.80
N CYS A 215 8.54 0.62 -20.20
CA CYS A 215 9.96 0.86 -20.44
C CYS A 215 10.21 1.74 -21.68
N ARG A 216 10.44 3.03 -21.47
CA ARG A 216 10.88 3.98 -22.50
C ARG A 216 12.33 4.40 -22.28
N ALA A 217 12.99 4.93 -23.32
CA ALA A 217 14.32 5.52 -23.14
C ALA A 217 14.17 6.71 -22.17
N ALA A 218 15.03 6.81 -21.17
CA ALA A 218 15.10 8.03 -20.38
C ALA A 218 15.66 9.14 -21.27
N GLU A 219 14.95 10.27 -21.33
CA GLU A 219 15.47 11.52 -21.89
C GLU A 219 16.65 12.05 -21.05
#